data_AF-A0A518BMQ1-F1
#
_entry.id   AF-A0A518BMQ1-F1
#
_cell.length_a   1.000
_cell.length_b   1.000
_cell.length_c   1.000
_cell.angle_alpha   90.00
_cell.angle_beta   90.00
_cell.angle_gamma   90.00
#
_symmetry.space_group_name_H-M   'P 1'
#
loop_
_entity.id
_entity.type
_entity.pdbx_description
1 polymer ?
#
loop_
_entity_poly.entity_id
_entity_poly.type
_entity_poly.pdbx_seq_one_letter_code
_entity_poly.pdbx_strand_id
1 'polypeptide(L)'
;MSDAHEVIASLSATDFPALLQRAREVAAHPARPDVVELRLDLLPGAWLTEAARDPRRLDPMRDLAREFGPRLVVACHGAEAFGRFEGDGRARVALLRAAAERGAALVDVHVDLADRFGEPVPGTRLIVSEHLVAGTPDDGELERRFARLRARAGPAGRIKLVTQAACAEDGLRLLLAGSSVTGPRSFFCSGAAGTFTRLFAPLVGSLATYASAGVATAPGQLDLDALRAAWPAGGPGPVTRALAVVGRPVAHSLSPRTHAAVQRACEVDAVFAAVEPSDFARFLELATRFAPLHGLAVTAPFKLDALRGAATREDLAERAGAANTLVRVGTTWRATNTDASAIATLARRVAPTARTALVLGAGGAARAACAALTESGLRLILSARRSDVAQGLAIEFGGETVDWGALDSVEASLVVQTTPLGGPQAPDGEPPLGPWRAGSALIEANYAAGPTPLARRARAAGGAVADGRDWFLTQARAQFEYFHGLRTTPMSWERAFEPATPAPDRTPPCPKPPFPSP
;
A
#
# COMPACT_ATOMS: atom_id res chain seq x y z
N MET A 1 -23.39 -10.65 15.76
CA MET A 1 -22.09 -10.07 15.38
C MET A 1 -22.40 -8.92 14.46
N SER A 2 -21.86 -7.74 14.75
CA SER A 2 -22.11 -6.52 13.99
C SER A 2 -21.70 -6.68 12.52
N ASP A 3 -22.25 -5.86 11.64
CA ASP A 3 -21.79 -5.70 10.24
C ASP A 3 -20.40 -5.01 10.16
N ALA A 4 -19.63 -5.02 11.25
CA ALA A 4 -18.31 -4.43 11.30
C ALA A 4 -17.28 -5.36 10.65
N HIS A 5 -16.31 -4.76 9.98
CA HIS A 5 -15.19 -5.49 9.37
C HIS A 5 -14.33 -6.21 10.43
N GLU A 6 -14.03 -7.49 10.20
CA GLU A 6 -13.28 -8.36 11.10
C GLU A 6 -11.81 -8.47 10.66
N VAL A 7 -10.87 -8.21 11.57
CA VAL A 7 -9.47 -8.61 11.39
C VAL A 7 -9.24 -10.00 11.97
N ILE A 8 -8.85 -10.91 11.09
CA ILE A 8 -8.58 -12.30 11.43
C ILE A 8 -7.06 -12.51 11.48
N ALA A 9 -6.53 -12.89 12.64
CA ALA A 9 -5.13 -13.33 12.74
C ALA A 9 -5.04 -14.82 12.40
N SER A 10 -4.41 -15.16 11.27
CA SER A 10 -4.14 -16.55 10.88
C SER A 10 -2.90 -17.08 11.57
N LEU A 11 -3.03 -18.22 12.25
CA LEU A 11 -1.99 -18.75 13.11
C LEU A 11 -1.43 -20.07 12.60
N SER A 12 -0.13 -20.23 12.74
CA SER A 12 0.59 -21.49 12.53
C SER A 12 1.51 -21.76 13.72
N ALA A 13 1.84 -23.03 13.95
CA ALA A 13 2.78 -23.45 14.98
C ALA A 13 3.37 -24.83 14.62
N THR A 14 4.38 -25.27 15.37
CA THR A 14 5.06 -26.55 15.16
C THR A 14 4.22 -27.76 15.54
N ASP A 15 3.30 -27.61 16.49
CA ASP A 15 2.39 -28.64 16.97
C ASP A 15 1.08 -28.02 17.51
N PHE A 16 0.12 -28.88 17.84
CA PHE A 16 -1.21 -28.44 18.22
C PHE A 16 -1.26 -27.71 19.58
N PRO A 17 -0.62 -28.18 20.66
CA PRO A 17 -0.50 -27.41 21.90
C PRO A 17 0.10 -26.00 21.69
N ALA A 18 1.19 -25.90 20.92
CA ALA A 18 1.82 -24.62 20.59
C ALA A 18 0.87 -23.72 19.79
N LEU A 19 0.06 -24.27 18.89
CA LEU A 19 -0.94 -23.51 18.14
C LEU A 19 -2.01 -22.89 19.07
N LEU A 20 -2.50 -23.65 20.05
CA LEU A 20 -3.48 -23.15 21.03
C LEU A 20 -2.86 -22.08 21.94
N GLN A 21 -1.61 -22.28 22.36
CA GLN A 21 -0.88 -21.28 23.14
C GLN A 21 -0.68 -19.99 22.34
N ARG A 22 -0.28 -20.11 21.07
CA ARG A 22 -0.12 -18.98 20.16
C ARG A 22 -1.41 -18.19 19.98
N ALA A 23 -2.56 -18.85 19.96
CA ALA A 23 -3.85 -18.18 19.88
C ALA A 23 -4.11 -17.27 21.08
N ARG A 24 -3.78 -17.70 22.30
CA ARG A 24 -3.89 -16.87 23.52
C ARG A 24 -2.93 -15.69 23.49
N GLU A 25 -1.69 -15.92 23.08
CA GLU A 25 -0.69 -14.86 22.94
C GLU A 25 -1.13 -13.77 21.95
N VAL A 26 -1.60 -14.18 20.77
CA VAL A 26 -2.00 -13.25 19.72
C VAL A 26 -3.31 -12.54 20.07
N ALA A 27 -4.22 -13.18 20.79
CA ALA A 27 -5.42 -12.52 21.31
C ALA A 27 -5.10 -11.39 22.30
N ALA A 28 -3.98 -11.48 23.01
CA ALA A 28 -3.47 -10.47 23.92
C ALA A 28 -2.61 -9.39 23.24
N HIS A 29 -2.36 -9.49 21.93
CA HIS A 29 -1.55 -8.53 21.17
C HIS A 29 -2.12 -7.11 21.27
N PRO A 30 -1.30 -6.03 21.38
CA PRO A 30 -1.80 -4.66 21.49
C PRO A 30 -2.75 -4.24 20.37
N ALA A 31 -2.44 -4.61 19.12
CA ALA A 31 -3.29 -4.37 17.95
C ALA A 31 -4.58 -5.22 17.88
N ARG A 32 -4.77 -6.15 18.82
CA ARG A 32 -5.94 -7.02 19.06
C ARG A 32 -6.70 -7.46 17.80
N PRO A 33 -6.51 -8.71 17.32
CA PRO A 33 -7.37 -9.20 16.24
C PRO A 33 -8.80 -9.39 16.75
N ASP A 34 -9.77 -9.20 15.87
CA ASP A 34 -11.18 -9.41 16.18
C ASP A 34 -11.46 -10.91 16.34
N VAL A 35 -10.78 -11.73 15.53
CA VAL A 35 -10.92 -13.18 15.45
C VAL A 35 -9.54 -13.84 15.29
N VAL A 36 -9.36 -15.03 15.84
CA VAL A 36 -8.18 -15.88 15.57
C VAL A 36 -8.59 -17.07 14.70
N GLU A 37 -7.75 -17.40 13.72
CA GLU A 37 -7.90 -18.58 12.87
C GLU A 37 -6.80 -19.60 13.18
N LEU A 38 -7.21 -20.81 13.54
CA LEU A 38 -6.31 -21.96 13.67
C LEU A 38 -6.17 -22.65 12.30
N ARG A 39 -4.97 -22.61 11.72
CA ARG A 39 -4.65 -23.35 10.48
C ARG A 39 -4.18 -24.76 10.81
N LEU A 40 -5.10 -25.72 10.88
CA LEU A 40 -4.77 -27.12 11.15
C LEU A 40 -3.84 -27.70 10.08
N ASP A 41 -4.02 -27.29 8.82
CA ASP A 41 -3.20 -27.79 7.71
C ASP A 41 -1.72 -27.42 7.80
N LEU A 42 -1.33 -26.52 8.70
CA LEU A 42 0.07 -26.15 8.92
C LEU A 42 0.73 -26.97 10.04
N LEU A 43 0.00 -27.88 10.68
CA LEU A 43 0.51 -28.85 11.64
C LEU A 43 1.16 -30.05 10.93
N PRO A 44 1.97 -30.86 11.65
CA PRO A 44 2.59 -32.06 11.06
C PRO A 44 1.57 -33.02 10.44
N GLY A 45 1.83 -33.49 9.21
CA GLY A 45 0.91 -34.36 8.46
C GLY A 45 0.57 -35.68 9.18
N ALA A 46 1.54 -36.25 9.91
CA ALA A 46 1.30 -37.44 10.75
C ALA A 46 0.25 -37.18 11.83
N TRP A 47 0.33 -36.02 12.49
CA TRP A 47 -0.65 -35.61 13.50
C TRP A 47 -2.03 -35.41 12.88
N LEU A 48 -2.11 -34.79 11.71
CA LEU A 48 -3.39 -34.58 10.99
C LEU A 48 -4.07 -35.89 10.60
N THR A 49 -3.28 -36.87 10.17
CA THR A 49 -3.78 -38.22 9.83
C THR A 49 -4.37 -38.92 11.05
N GLU A 50 -3.70 -38.82 12.20
CA GLU A 50 -4.19 -39.37 13.46
C GLU A 50 -5.44 -38.64 13.96
N ALA A 51 -5.43 -37.31 13.93
CA ALA A 51 -6.54 -36.47 14.37
C ALA A 51 -7.80 -36.66 13.52
N ALA A 52 -7.66 -36.96 12.23
CA ALA A 52 -8.79 -37.29 11.36
C ALA A 52 -9.44 -38.65 11.72
N ARG A 53 -8.70 -39.56 12.35
CA ARG A 53 -9.18 -40.88 12.80
C ARG A 53 -9.65 -40.86 14.26
N ASP A 54 -8.98 -40.08 15.11
CA ASP A 54 -9.33 -39.90 16.51
C ASP A 54 -9.59 -38.41 16.83
N PRO A 55 -10.86 -37.96 16.70
CA PRO A 55 -11.25 -36.58 16.97
C PRO A 55 -10.88 -36.07 18.36
N ARG A 56 -10.68 -36.96 19.36
CA ARG A 56 -10.33 -36.58 20.74
C ARG A 56 -9.02 -35.80 20.81
N ARG A 57 -8.16 -35.91 19.80
CA ARG A 57 -6.93 -35.10 19.69
C ARG A 57 -7.19 -33.59 19.61
N LEU A 58 -8.39 -33.18 19.20
CA LEU A 58 -8.80 -31.78 19.20
C LEU A 58 -9.46 -31.35 20.52
N ASP A 59 -9.71 -32.25 21.48
CA ASP A 59 -10.39 -31.93 22.74
C ASP A 59 -9.79 -30.76 23.52
N PRO A 60 -8.45 -30.54 23.54
CA PRO A 60 -7.85 -29.35 24.16
C PRO A 60 -8.38 -28.01 23.60
N MET A 61 -8.93 -27.99 22.39
CA MET A 61 -9.53 -26.78 21.81
C MET A 61 -10.82 -26.36 22.52
N ARG A 62 -11.51 -27.24 23.26
CA ARG A 62 -12.75 -26.91 23.98
C ARG A 62 -12.54 -25.76 24.97
N ASP A 63 -11.36 -25.68 25.58
CA ASP A 63 -11.01 -24.60 26.51
C ASP A 63 -10.86 -23.29 25.76
N LEU A 64 -10.15 -23.32 24.62
CA LEU A 64 -9.99 -22.16 23.75
C LEU A 64 -11.34 -21.69 23.20
N ALA A 65 -12.21 -22.60 22.77
CA ALA A 65 -13.54 -22.28 22.27
C ALA A 65 -14.42 -21.61 23.34
N ARG A 66 -14.35 -22.05 24.60
CA ARG A 66 -15.05 -21.42 25.72
C ARG A 66 -14.52 -20.02 26.02
N GLU A 67 -13.19 -19.84 25.93
CA GLU A 67 -12.52 -18.56 26.16
C GLU A 67 -12.79 -17.54 25.05
N PHE A 68 -12.76 -17.97 23.78
CA PHE A 68 -12.84 -17.09 22.62
C PHE A 68 -14.27 -16.93 22.08
N GLY A 69 -15.15 -17.91 22.33
CA GLY A 69 -16.53 -17.94 21.87
C GLY A 69 -16.64 -17.64 20.36
N PRO A 70 -17.34 -16.56 19.95
CA PRO A 70 -17.55 -16.24 18.54
C PRO A 70 -16.27 -15.84 17.77
N ARG A 71 -15.13 -15.68 18.46
CA ARG A 71 -13.86 -15.19 17.91
C ARG A 71 -12.90 -16.29 17.46
N LEU A 72 -13.37 -17.54 17.36
CA LEU A 72 -12.56 -18.68 16.95
C LEU A 72 -13.01 -19.23 15.58
N VAL A 73 -12.10 -19.14 14.60
CA VAL A 73 -12.21 -19.79 13.29
C VAL A 73 -11.25 -20.97 13.25
N VAL A 74 -11.67 -22.06 12.61
CA VAL A 74 -10.77 -23.18 12.28
C VAL A 74 -10.79 -23.43 10.78
N ALA A 75 -9.60 -23.54 10.21
CA ALA A 75 -9.40 -23.80 8.79
C ALA A 75 -8.43 -24.98 8.60
N CYS A 76 -8.65 -25.72 7.53
CA CYS A 76 -7.75 -26.77 7.08
C CYS A 76 -7.72 -26.70 5.55
N HIS A 77 -6.61 -26.24 4.99
CA HIS A 77 -6.41 -26.02 3.56
C HIS A 77 -5.47 -27.04 2.90
N GLY A 78 -5.79 -27.47 1.67
CA GLY A 78 -4.85 -28.19 0.82
C GLY A 78 -4.03 -27.24 -0.04
N ALA A 79 -3.23 -27.79 -0.95
CA ALA A 79 -2.38 -27.01 -1.86
C ALA A 79 -3.19 -26.06 -2.77
N GLU A 80 -4.45 -26.40 -3.06
CA GLU A 80 -5.37 -25.55 -3.82
C GLU A 80 -5.74 -24.24 -3.12
N ALA A 81 -5.43 -24.11 -1.82
CA ALA A 81 -5.78 -22.98 -0.99
C ALA A 81 -4.62 -22.52 -0.08
N PHE A 82 -3.38 -22.59 -0.58
CA PHE A 82 -2.17 -22.18 0.16
C PHE A 82 -1.98 -22.93 1.49
N GLY A 83 -2.49 -24.16 1.59
CA GLY A 83 -2.30 -25.04 2.73
C GLY A 83 -1.43 -26.24 2.42
N ARG A 84 -1.20 -27.09 3.42
CA ARG A 84 -0.31 -28.26 3.33
C ARG A 84 -1.00 -29.58 3.64
N PHE A 85 -2.34 -29.59 3.70
CA PHE A 85 -3.07 -30.83 3.93
C PHE A 85 -3.02 -31.74 2.68
N GLU A 86 -2.50 -32.96 2.85
CA GLU A 86 -2.33 -33.95 1.76
C GLU A 86 -3.34 -35.12 1.81
N GLY A 87 -4.23 -35.15 2.82
CA GLY A 87 -5.24 -36.21 2.96
C GLY A 87 -6.42 -36.07 1.99
N ASP A 88 -7.33 -37.05 2.01
CA ASP A 88 -8.54 -37.01 1.19
C ASP A 88 -9.60 -36.03 1.75
N GLY A 89 -10.61 -35.71 0.92
CA GLY A 89 -11.70 -34.82 1.33
C GLY A 89 -12.53 -35.34 2.52
N ARG A 90 -12.53 -36.65 2.80
CA ARG A 90 -13.22 -37.20 3.98
C ARG A 90 -12.47 -36.87 5.25
N ALA A 91 -11.15 -37.09 5.27
CA ALA A 91 -10.31 -36.77 6.40
C ALA A 91 -10.36 -35.27 6.73
N ARG A 92 -10.34 -34.42 5.70
CA ARG A 92 -10.45 -32.96 5.87
C ARG A 92 -11.77 -32.51 6.46
N VAL A 93 -12.89 -33.05 5.96
CA VAL A 93 -14.22 -32.77 6.52
C VAL A 93 -14.34 -33.30 7.95
N ALA A 94 -13.78 -34.49 8.24
CA ALA A 94 -13.78 -35.05 9.59
C ALA A 94 -13.05 -34.13 10.59
N LEU A 95 -11.90 -33.57 10.22
CA LEU A 95 -11.18 -32.59 11.05
C LEU A 95 -12.00 -31.32 11.31
N LEU A 96 -12.61 -30.75 10.28
CA LEU A 96 -13.41 -29.53 10.41
C LEU A 96 -14.70 -29.77 11.22
N ARG A 97 -15.37 -30.92 11.03
CA ARG A 97 -16.52 -31.32 11.86
C ARG A 97 -16.12 -31.55 13.30
N ALA A 98 -15.01 -32.24 13.54
CA ALA A 98 -14.47 -32.45 14.88
C ALA A 98 -14.17 -31.11 15.57
N ALA A 99 -13.63 -30.13 14.84
CA ALA A 99 -13.40 -28.79 15.37
C ALA A 99 -14.71 -28.07 15.73
N ALA A 100 -15.73 -28.15 14.86
CA ALA A 100 -17.05 -27.58 15.11
C ALA A 100 -17.72 -28.17 16.37
N GLU A 101 -17.70 -29.50 16.54
CA GLU A 101 -18.21 -30.21 17.73
C GLU A 101 -17.50 -29.85 19.05
N ARG A 102 -16.33 -29.20 18.93
CA ARG A 102 -15.51 -28.73 20.05
C ARG A 102 -15.62 -27.22 20.26
N GLY A 103 -16.57 -26.58 19.60
CA GLY A 103 -16.97 -25.19 19.86
C GLY A 103 -16.31 -24.16 18.95
N ALA A 104 -15.71 -24.56 17.82
CA ALA A 104 -15.32 -23.59 16.81
C ALA A 104 -16.56 -22.82 16.31
N ALA A 105 -16.58 -21.49 16.45
CA ALA A 105 -17.72 -20.68 16.05
C ALA A 105 -17.87 -20.59 14.53
N LEU A 106 -16.75 -20.69 13.82
CA LEU A 106 -16.66 -20.66 12.37
C LEU A 106 -15.71 -21.76 11.92
N VAL A 107 -16.07 -22.47 10.84
CA VAL A 107 -15.16 -23.36 10.12
C VAL A 107 -15.08 -22.97 8.66
N ASP A 108 -13.87 -22.88 8.12
CA ASP A 108 -13.61 -22.59 6.70
C ASP A 108 -13.59 -23.89 5.90
N VAL A 109 -14.59 -24.05 5.04
CA VAL A 109 -14.83 -25.24 4.22
C VAL A 109 -14.66 -24.87 2.75
N HIS A 110 -13.76 -25.57 2.06
CA HIS A 110 -13.58 -25.40 0.62
C HIS A 110 -14.88 -25.71 -0.13
N VAL A 111 -15.21 -24.95 -1.19
CA VAL A 111 -16.47 -25.05 -1.93
C VAL A 111 -16.77 -26.47 -2.44
N ASP A 112 -15.75 -27.22 -2.87
CA ASP A 112 -15.88 -28.61 -3.32
C ASP A 112 -16.21 -29.60 -2.20
N LEU A 113 -15.99 -29.21 -0.95
CA LEU A 113 -16.25 -30.04 0.23
C LEU A 113 -17.55 -29.63 0.95
N ALA A 114 -18.24 -28.58 0.50
CA ALA A 114 -19.44 -28.05 1.16
C ALA A 114 -20.56 -29.11 1.26
N ASP A 115 -20.87 -29.82 0.16
CA ASP A 115 -21.91 -30.87 0.19
C ASP A 115 -21.53 -32.04 1.10
N ARG A 116 -20.24 -32.40 1.09
CA ARG A 116 -19.72 -33.47 1.94
C ARG A 116 -19.73 -33.06 3.40
N PHE A 117 -19.46 -31.80 3.70
CA PHE A 117 -19.61 -31.26 5.04
C PHE A 117 -21.07 -31.32 5.46
N GLY A 118 -22.01 -30.92 4.59
CA GLY A 118 -23.44 -30.94 4.87
C GLY A 118 -23.85 -29.83 5.85
N GLU A 119 -24.88 -30.09 6.65
CA GLU A 119 -25.40 -29.08 7.58
C GLU A 119 -24.37 -28.69 8.66
N PRO A 120 -24.29 -27.39 9.02
CA PRO A 120 -23.42 -26.91 10.09
C PRO A 120 -23.74 -27.61 11.42
N VAL A 121 -22.70 -27.88 12.22
CA VAL A 121 -22.89 -28.34 13.61
C VAL A 121 -23.59 -27.23 14.41
N PRO A 122 -24.57 -27.53 15.29
CA PRO A 122 -25.25 -26.52 16.08
C PRO A 122 -24.27 -25.62 16.85
N GLY A 123 -24.42 -24.30 16.71
CA GLY A 123 -23.51 -23.31 17.30
C GLY A 123 -22.31 -22.92 16.42
N THR A 124 -22.11 -23.60 15.28
CA THR A 124 -21.06 -23.29 14.30
C THR A 124 -21.67 -22.75 13.01
N ARG A 125 -21.00 -21.77 12.38
CA ARG A 125 -21.31 -21.29 11.02
C ARG A 125 -20.22 -21.70 10.04
N LEU A 126 -20.57 -21.83 8.77
CA LEU A 126 -19.61 -22.14 7.71
C LEU A 126 -19.14 -20.86 7.02
N ILE A 127 -17.85 -20.82 6.69
CA ILE A 127 -17.31 -20.00 5.63
C ILE A 127 -17.11 -20.93 4.44
N VAL A 128 -17.86 -20.75 3.36
CA VAL A 128 -17.63 -21.49 2.11
C VAL A 128 -16.58 -20.72 1.32
N SER A 129 -15.40 -21.31 1.14
CA SER A 129 -14.26 -20.63 0.52
C SER A 129 -13.80 -21.26 -0.78
N GLU A 130 -13.23 -20.43 -1.66
CA GLU A 130 -12.51 -20.87 -2.85
C GLU A 130 -11.26 -20.02 -3.00
N HIS A 131 -10.16 -20.68 -3.37
CA HIS A 131 -8.87 -20.05 -3.59
C HIS A 131 -8.40 -20.34 -5.02
N LEU A 132 -8.02 -19.30 -5.76
CA LEU A 132 -7.53 -19.40 -7.14
C LEU A 132 -6.03 -19.09 -7.16
N VAL A 133 -5.22 -20.09 -6.81
CA VAL A 133 -3.75 -19.95 -6.71
C VAL A 133 -3.07 -19.68 -8.04
N ALA A 134 -3.73 -20.05 -9.16
CA ALA A 134 -3.20 -19.88 -10.51
C ALA A 134 -3.28 -18.44 -11.02
N GLY A 135 -4.14 -17.60 -10.44
CA GLY A 135 -4.33 -16.21 -10.89
C GLY A 135 -5.72 -15.66 -10.59
N THR A 136 -5.95 -14.43 -11.03
CA THR A 136 -7.26 -13.77 -10.97
C THR A 136 -7.91 -13.83 -12.35
N PRO A 137 -9.06 -14.50 -12.51
CA PRO A 137 -9.66 -14.66 -13.82
C PRO A 137 -10.38 -13.39 -14.29
N ASP A 138 -10.98 -13.45 -15.48
CA ASP A 138 -11.79 -12.36 -16.04
C ASP A 138 -13.10 -12.12 -15.28
N ASP A 139 -13.78 -11.02 -15.60
CA ASP A 139 -15.02 -10.58 -14.94
C ASP A 139 -16.12 -11.66 -14.97
N GLY A 140 -16.29 -12.35 -16.10
CA GLY A 140 -17.34 -13.35 -16.27
C GLY A 140 -17.07 -14.62 -15.48
N GLU A 141 -15.81 -15.05 -15.37
CA GLU A 141 -15.44 -16.16 -14.50
C GLU A 141 -15.51 -15.78 -13.02
N LEU A 142 -15.10 -14.57 -12.62
CA LEU A 142 -15.26 -14.08 -11.25
C LEU A 142 -16.74 -14.10 -10.84
N GLU A 143 -17.64 -13.64 -11.70
CA GLU A 143 -19.08 -13.68 -11.47
C GLU A 143 -19.56 -15.12 -11.25
N ARG A 144 -19.16 -16.06 -12.12
CA ARG A 144 -19.49 -17.49 -11.96
C ARG A 144 -18.97 -18.07 -10.65
N ARG A 145 -17.76 -17.71 -10.22
CA ARG A 145 -17.15 -18.17 -8.95
C ARG A 145 -17.92 -17.64 -7.74
N PHE A 146 -18.27 -16.36 -7.72
CA PHE A 146 -19.10 -15.80 -6.66
C PHE A 146 -20.51 -16.42 -6.62
N ALA A 147 -21.14 -16.61 -7.78
CA ALA A 147 -22.44 -17.28 -7.88
C ALA A 147 -22.38 -18.72 -7.37
N ARG A 148 -21.33 -19.46 -7.72
CA ARG A 148 -21.05 -20.82 -7.23
C ARG A 148 -20.94 -20.84 -5.71
N LEU A 149 -20.10 -19.97 -5.13
CA LEU A 149 -19.94 -19.86 -3.68
C LEU A 149 -21.27 -19.54 -2.99
N ARG A 150 -22.02 -18.56 -3.50
CA ARG A 150 -23.32 -18.16 -2.95
C ARG A 150 -24.35 -19.28 -3.03
N ALA A 151 -24.40 -20.02 -4.14
CA ALA A 151 -25.29 -21.17 -4.28
C ALA A 151 -25.01 -22.27 -3.24
N ARG A 152 -23.73 -22.48 -2.90
CA ARG A 152 -23.34 -23.46 -1.87
C ARG A 152 -23.54 -22.96 -0.43
N ALA A 153 -23.30 -21.69 -0.18
CA ALA A 153 -23.43 -21.11 1.16
C ALA A 153 -24.88 -20.71 1.52
N GLY A 154 -25.74 -20.53 0.52
CA GLY A 154 -27.07 -19.95 0.68
C GLY A 154 -27.04 -18.42 0.86
N PRO A 155 -28.21 -17.76 0.89
CA PRO A 155 -28.33 -16.30 0.91
C PRO A 155 -27.66 -15.62 2.10
N ALA A 156 -27.74 -16.24 3.28
CA ALA A 156 -27.17 -15.72 4.53
C ALA A 156 -25.80 -16.31 4.89
N GLY A 157 -25.28 -17.26 4.11
CA GLY A 157 -23.99 -17.90 4.38
C GLY A 157 -22.81 -16.97 4.15
N ARG A 158 -21.71 -17.20 4.87
CA ARG A 158 -20.45 -16.47 4.63
C ARG A 158 -19.70 -17.11 3.47
N ILE A 159 -19.38 -16.32 2.45
CA ILE A 159 -18.52 -16.77 1.34
C ILE A 159 -17.14 -16.11 1.42
N LYS A 160 -16.11 -16.77 0.88
CA LYS A 160 -14.75 -16.24 0.80
C LYS A 160 -14.13 -16.57 -0.56
N LEU A 161 -13.74 -15.58 -1.34
CA LEU A 161 -13.01 -15.77 -2.60
C LEU A 161 -11.63 -15.11 -2.51
N VAL A 162 -10.58 -15.90 -2.67
CA VAL A 162 -9.21 -15.40 -2.68
C VAL A 162 -8.55 -15.76 -3.99
N THR A 163 -8.01 -14.79 -4.72
CA THR A 163 -7.27 -15.05 -5.97
C THR A 163 -5.81 -14.71 -5.81
N GLN A 164 -4.94 -15.20 -6.69
CA GLN A 164 -3.55 -14.76 -6.79
C GLN A 164 -3.48 -13.58 -7.76
N ALA A 165 -2.95 -12.44 -7.33
CA ALA A 165 -2.75 -11.29 -8.22
C ALA A 165 -1.36 -11.34 -8.86
N ALA A 166 -1.32 -11.24 -10.20
CA ALA A 166 -0.06 -11.05 -10.92
C ALA A 166 0.29 -9.55 -11.04
N CYS A 167 -0.73 -8.68 -11.06
CA CYS A 167 -0.60 -7.23 -11.12
C CYS A 167 -1.71 -6.51 -10.32
N ALA A 168 -1.63 -5.19 -10.23
CA ALA A 168 -2.62 -4.39 -9.50
C ALA A 168 -4.03 -4.44 -10.12
N GLU A 169 -4.09 -4.58 -11.44
CA GLU A 169 -5.32 -4.62 -12.24
C GLU A 169 -6.17 -5.84 -11.90
N ASP A 170 -5.53 -6.97 -11.60
CA ASP A 170 -6.20 -8.16 -11.05
C ASP A 170 -6.87 -7.86 -9.72
N GLY A 171 -6.14 -7.17 -8.83
CA GLY A 171 -6.67 -6.74 -7.54
C GLY A 171 -7.91 -5.88 -7.66
N LEU A 172 -7.86 -4.83 -8.51
CA LEU A 172 -9.01 -3.98 -8.74
C LEU A 172 -10.19 -4.74 -9.37
N ARG A 173 -9.91 -5.68 -10.28
CA ARG A 173 -10.96 -6.52 -10.89
C ARG A 173 -11.70 -7.35 -9.85
N LEU A 174 -10.97 -8.04 -8.95
CA LEU A 174 -11.60 -8.80 -7.87
C LEU A 174 -12.42 -7.88 -6.95
N LEU A 175 -11.88 -6.70 -6.61
CA LEU A 175 -12.57 -5.74 -5.75
C LEU A 175 -13.88 -5.24 -6.38
N LEU A 176 -13.86 -4.93 -7.68
CA LEU A 176 -15.05 -4.55 -8.45
C LEU A 176 -16.07 -5.69 -8.49
N ALA A 177 -15.65 -6.90 -8.84
CA ALA A 177 -16.54 -8.06 -8.87
C ALA A 177 -17.17 -8.33 -7.51
N GLY A 178 -16.38 -8.34 -6.44
CA GLY A 178 -16.86 -8.56 -5.07
C GLY A 178 -17.78 -7.45 -4.55
N SER A 179 -17.60 -6.21 -5.03
CA SER A 179 -18.47 -5.08 -4.65
C SER A 179 -19.91 -5.24 -5.14
N SER A 180 -20.11 -5.93 -6.28
CA SER A 180 -21.43 -6.18 -6.88
C SER A 180 -22.18 -7.37 -6.27
N VAL A 181 -21.51 -8.21 -5.48
CA VAL A 181 -22.09 -9.40 -4.86
C VAL A 181 -22.85 -9.00 -3.60
N THR A 182 -24.00 -9.62 -3.31
CA THR A 182 -24.77 -9.35 -2.09
C THR A 182 -24.52 -10.37 -0.99
N GLY A 183 -24.90 -10.02 0.24
CA GLY A 183 -24.79 -10.87 1.42
C GLY A 183 -23.37 -10.97 2.01
N PRO A 184 -23.20 -11.78 3.06
CA PRO A 184 -21.93 -11.93 3.78
C PRO A 184 -20.82 -12.50 2.89
N ARG A 185 -19.74 -11.74 2.69
CA ARG A 185 -18.66 -12.09 1.75
C ARG A 185 -17.31 -11.54 2.18
N SER A 186 -16.24 -12.29 1.95
CA SER A 186 -14.86 -11.80 2.07
C SER A 186 -14.14 -12.03 0.75
N PHE A 187 -13.38 -11.04 0.28
CA PHE A 187 -12.62 -11.19 -0.94
C PHE A 187 -11.38 -10.30 -0.92
N PHE A 188 -10.26 -10.85 -1.37
CA PHE A 188 -8.99 -10.15 -1.51
C PHE A 188 -8.03 -10.99 -2.34
N CYS A 189 -6.98 -10.37 -2.84
CA CYS A 189 -5.91 -11.05 -3.54
C CYS A 189 -4.78 -11.44 -2.59
N SER A 190 -4.14 -12.55 -2.93
CA SER A 190 -2.85 -13.00 -2.42
C SER A 190 -1.72 -12.55 -3.35
N GLY A 191 -0.49 -12.67 -2.86
CA GLY A 191 0.72 -12.24 -3.57
C GLY A 191 1.04 -10.76 -3.34
N ALA A 192 2.28 -10.36 -3.64
CA ALA A 192 2.78 -9.01 -3.39
C ALA A 192 1.93 -7.94 -4.10
N ALA A 193 1.60 -8.18 -5.38
CA ALA A 193 0.76 -7.29 -6.19
C ALA A 193 -0.68 -7.14 -5.64
N GLY A 194 -1.17 -8.14 -4.90
CA GLY A 194 -2.51 -8.17 -4.30
C GLY A 194 -2.60 -7.52 -2.93
N THR A 195 -1.48 -7.17 -2.29
CA THR A 195 -1.44 -6.72 -0.88
C THR A 195 -2.39 -5.56 -0.59
N PHE A 196 -2.48 -4.58 -1.49
CA PHE A 196 -3.37 -3.42 -1.33
C PHE A 196 -4.86 -3.79 -1.25
N THR A 197 -5.27 -4.91 -1.85
CA THR A 197 -6.67 -5.36 -1.80
C THR A 197 -7.10 -5.73 -0.39
N ARG A 198 -6.17 -6.15 0.48
CA ARG A 198 -6.44 -6.39 1.91
C ARG A 198 -6.81 -5.10 2.64
N LEU A 199 -6.29 -3.97 2.18
CA LEU A 199 -6.60 -2.65 2.74
C LEU A 199 -7.89 -2.07 2.16
N PHE A 200 -8.19 -2.36 0.88
CA PHE A 200 -9.30 -1.75 0.13
C PHE A 200 -10.59 -2.56 0.11
N ALA A 201 -10.53 -3.89 0.22
CA ALA A 201 -11.72 -4.74 0.27
C ALA A 201 -12.76 -4.37 1.35
N PRO A 202 -12.37 -3.93 2.56
CA PRO A 202 -13.34 -3.50 3.57
C PRO A 202 -14.22 -2.33 3.10
N LEU A 203 -13.67 -1.43 2.28
CA LEU A 203 -14.35 -0.22 1.79
C LEU A 203 -15.52 -0.57 0.84
N VAL A 204 -15.53 -1.79 0.31
CA VAL A 204 -16.56 -2.30 -0.60
C VAL A 204 -17.31 -3.52 -0.04
N GLY A 205 -17.35 -3.64 1.29
CA GLY A 205 -18.20 -4.60 1.98
C GLY A 205 -17.63 -6.00 2.15
N SER A 206 -16.30 -6.18 2.00
CA SER A 206 -15.65 -7.40 2.45
C SER A 206 -15.69 -7.48 3.98
N LEU A 207 -16.20 -8.59 4.52
CA LEU A 207 -16.42 -8.78 5.95
C LEU A 207 -15.15 -9.01 6.75
N ALA A 208 -14.11 -9.58 6.14
CA ALA A 208 -12.91 -9.96 6.86
C ALA A 208 -11.63 -9.74 6.05
N THR A 209 -10.58 -9.33 6.76
CA THR A 209 -9.21 -9.27 6.26
C THR A 209 -8.32 -10.12 7.15
N TYR A 210 -7.43 -10.88 6.52
CA TYR A 210 -6.52 -11.80 7.19
C TYR A 210 -5.14 -11.16 7.34
N ALA A 211 -4.65 -11.12 8.56
CA ALA A 211 -3.34 -10.61 8.95
C ALA A 211 -2.45 -11.74 9.48
N SER A 212 -1.15 -11.53 9.35
CA SER A 212 -0.15 -12.33 10.05
C SER A 212 0.06 -11.80 11.46
N ALA A 213 0.47 -12.69 12.37
CA ALA A 213 0.94 -12.33 13.70
C ALA A 213 2.37 -12.83 13.87
N GLY A 214 3.32 -12.12 13.26
CA GLY A 214 4.73 -12.51 13.15
C GLY A 214 5.03 -13.37 11.92
N VAL A 215 4.42 -14.55 11.80
CA VAL A 215 4.65 -15.45 10.63
C VAL A 215 3.44 -15.42 9.71
N ALA A 216 3.66 -15.09 8.43
CA ALA A 216 2.62 -15.12 7.42
C ALA A 216 2.23 -16.56 7.05
N THR A 217 0.92 -16.82 6.95
CA THR A 217 0.35 -18.10 6.54
C THR A 217 -0.08 -18.12 5.07
N ALA A 218 -0.02 -16.98 4.38
CA ALA A 218 -0.32 -16.85 2.95
C ALA A 218 0.46 -15.67 2.32
N PRO A 219 0.75 -15.73 1.00
CA PRO A 219 1.47 -14.65 0.31
C PRO A 219 0.73 -13.30 0.36
N GLY A 220 1.50 -12.23 0.60
CA GLY A 220 0.99 -10.85 0.63
C GLY A 220 0.15 -10.50 1.86
N GLN A 221 0.18 -11.31 2.93
CA GLN A 221 -0.41 -10.93 4.22
C GLN A 221 0.38 -9.80 4.87
N LEU A 222 -0.33 -8.78 5.35
CA LEU A 222 0.24 -7.74 6.20
C LEU A 222 0.37 -8.26 7.64
N ASP A 223 1.37 -7.77 8.35
CA ASP A 223 1.42 -7.92 9.81
C ASP A 223 0.26 -7.16 10.47
N LEU A 224 -0.24 -7.68 11.60
CA LEU A 224 -1.37 -7.12 12.33
C LEU A 224 -1.17 -5.64 12.69
N ASP A 225 0.01 -5.25 13.16
CA ASP A 225 0.29 -3.85 13.51
C ASP A 225 0.30 -2.97 12.27
N ALA A 226 0.94 -3.45 11.19
CA ALA A 226 0.99 -2.74 9.93
C ALA A 226 -0.41 -2.54 9.32
N LEU A 227 -1.26 -3.56 9.40
CA LEU A 227 -2.65 -3.49 8.92
C LEU A 227 -3.45 -2.45 9.72
N ARG A 228 -3.40 -2.49 11.05
CA ARG A 228 -4.13 -1.54 11.92
C ARG A 228 -3.60 -0.11 11.78
N ALA A 229 -2.29 0.06 11.60
CA ALA A 229 -1.67 1.37 11.39
C ALA A 229 -2.02 1.99 10.03
N ALA A 230 -2.27 1.16 9.00
CA ALA A 230 -2.66 1.61 7.67
C ALA A 230 -4.13 2.07 7.58
N TRP A 231 -4.96 1.72 8.57
CA TRP A 231 -6.36 2.11 8.63
C TRP A 231 -6.62 3.29 9.57
N PRO A 232 -7.79 3.96 9.42
CA PRO A 232 -8.29 4.89 10.41
C PRO A 232 -8.36 4.27 11.81
N ALA A 233 -8.32 5.10 12.85
CA ALA A 233 -8.36 4.63 14.24
C ALA A 233 -9.62 3.81 14.56
N GLY A 234 -10.76 4.18 13.99
CA GLY A 234 -12.02 3.43 14.11
C GLY A 234 -12.14 2.20 13.21
N GLY A 235 -11.12 1.87 12.43
CA GLY A 235 -11.17 0.87 11.36
C GLY A 235 -11.75 1.42 10.06
N PRO A 236 -11.69 0.64 8.97
CA PRO A 236 -12.23 1.02 7.68
C PRO A 236 -13.75 0.80 7.61
N GLY A 237 -14.44 1.58 6.79
CA GLY A 237 -15.85 1.41 6.48
C GLY A 237 -16.22 1.88 5.07
N PRO A 238 -17.51 1.82 4.70
CA PRO A 238 -17.98 2.16 3.34
C PRO A 238 -17.73 3.62 2.92
N VAL A 239 -17.54 4.53 3.88
CA VAL A 239 -17.26 5.95 3.63
C VAL A 239 -15.76 6.28 3.64
N THR A 240 -14.92 5.34 4.07
CA THR A 240 -13.47 5.49 4.11
C THR A 240 -12.92 5.64 2.70
N ARG A 241 -12.08 6.65 2.48
CA ARG A 241 -11.48 6.92 1.16
C ARG A 241 -10.22 6.09 0.94
N ALA A 242 -10.06 5.49 -0.23
CA ALA A 242 -8.81 4.89 -0.66
C ALA A 242 -7.92 5.93 -1.36
N LEU A 243 -6.62 5.88 -1.06
CA LEU A 243 -5.55 6.61 -1.69
C LEU A 243 -4.41 5.63 -1.98
N ALA A 244 -3.61 5.92 -3.00
CA ALA A 244 -2.47 5.06 -3.32
C ALA A 244 -1.25 5.83 -3.79
N VAL A 245 -0.07 5.33 -3.47
CA VAL A 245 1.14 5.60 -4.25
C VAL A 245 1.24 4.57 -5.37
N VAL A 246 1.41 5.05 -6.59
CA VAL A 246 1.40 4.26 -7.82
C VAL A 246 2.75 4.39 -8.51
N GLY A 247 3.45 3.28 -8.71
CA GLY A 247 4.79 3.26 -9.28
C GLY A 247 5.25 1.86 -9.61
N ARG A 248 6.44 1.73 -10.21
CA ARG A 248 7.06 0.41 -10.45
C ARG A 248 8.59 0.52 -10.48
N PRO A 249 9.31 0.02 -9.44
CA PRO A 249 8.79 -0.54 -8.18
C PRO A 249 8.24 0.55 -7.23
N VAL A 250 7.41 0.16 -6.26
CA VAL A 250 6.81 1.04 -5.25
C VAL A 250 6.76 0.42 -3.84
N ALA A 251 7.01 -0.88 -3.69
CA ALA A 251 6.91 -1.59 -2.42
C ALA A 251 7.72 -0.96 -1.27
N HIS A 252 8.85 -0.32 -1.58
CA HIS A 252 9.71 0.36 -0.60
C HIS A 252 9.30 1.82 -0.30
N SER A 253 8.22 2.31 -0.90
CA SER A 253 7.78 3.69 -0.71
C SER A 253 7.40 3.94 0.76
N LEU A 254 7.88 5.06 1.29
CA LEU A 254 7.49 5.53 2.62
C LEU A 254 6.14 6.28 2.63
N SER A 255 5.54 6.54 1.46
CA SER A 255 4.27 7.25 1.34
C SER A 255 3.13 6.58 2.12
N PRO A 256 2.88 5.25 2.03
CA PRO A 256 1.78 4.61 2.76
C PRO A 256 1.87 4.85 4.27
N ARG A 257 3.03 4.58 4.87
CA ARG A 257 3.25 4.77 6.32
C ARG A 257 3.13 6.24 6.73
N THR A 258 3.77 7.14 5.98
CA THR A 258 3.82 8.56 6.34
C THR A 258 2.44 9.20 6.21
N HIS A 259 1.73 8.95 5.09
CA HIS A 259 0.38 9.45 4.91
C HIS A 259 -0.60 8.86 5.93
N ALA A 260 -0.56 7.55 6.19
CA ALA A 260 -1.45 6.93 7.18
C ALA A 260 -1.25 7.52 8.59
N ALA A 261 -0.01 7.75 9.00
CA ALA A 261 0.28 8.39 10.30
C ALA A 261 -0.28 9.82 10.38
N VAL A 262 -0.09 10.64 9.34
CA VAL A 262 -0.65 12.01 9.31
C VAL A 262 -2.19 11.99 9.21
N GLN A 263 -2.77 11.07 8.43
CA GLN A 263 -4.22 10.90 8.33
C GLN A 263 -4.84 10.56 9.68
N ARG A 264 -4.24 9.62 10.43
CA ARG A 264 -4.69 9.28 11.78
C ARG A 264 -4.56 10.46 12.74
N ALA A 265 -3.44 11.18 12.72
CA ALA A 265 -3.24 12.36 13.57
C ALA A 265 -4.23 13.50 13.27
N CYS A 266 -4.72 13.58 12.03
CA CYS A 266 -5.72 14.55 11.58
C CYS A 266 -7.16 14.00 11.59
N GLU A 267 -7.40 12.80 12.12
CA GLU A 267 -8.70 12.13 12.13
C GLU A 267 -9.35 12.00 10.74
N VAL A 268 -8.52 11.86 9.70
CA VAL A 268 -8.98 11.68 8.32
C VAL A 268 -9.34 10.21 8.09
N ASP A 269 -10.59 9.97 7.71
CA ASP A 269 -11.08 8.64 7.34
C ASP A 269 -10.62 8.23 5.93
N ALA A 270 -9.35 7.82 5.84
CA ALA A 270 -8.73 7.37 4.61
C ALA A 270 -7.70 6.24 4.85
N VAL A 271 -7.43 5.50 3.79
CA VAL A 271 -6.43 4.44 3.71
C VAL A 271 -5.45 4.77 2.60
N PHE A 272 -4.15 4.64 2.86
CA PHE A 272 -3.10 4.90 1.87
C PHE A 272 -2.29 3.63 1.60
N ALA A 273 -2.33 3.13 0.37
CA ALA A 273 -1.66 1.88 -0.02
C ALA A 273 -0.55 2.09 -1.07
N ALA A 274 0.33 1.11 -1.20
CA ALA A 274 1.28 1.01 -2.32
C ALA A 274 0.69 0.09 -3.40
N VAL A 275 0.75 0.53 -4.67
CA VAL A 275 0.16 -0.19 -5.80
C VAL A 275 1.12 -0.17 -7.00
N GLU A 276 1.39 -1.36 -7.56
CA GLU A 276 2.28 -1.53 -8.72
C GLU A 276 1.52 -2.01 -9.97
N PRO A 277 1.05 -1.08 -10.83
CA PRO A 277 0.43 -1.45 -12.10
C PRO A 277 1.38 -2.11 -13.08
N SER A 278 0.84 -3.05 -13.86
CA SER A 278 1.53 -3.56 -15.06
C SER A 278 1.38 -2.61 -16.25
N ASP A 279 0.21 -2.00 -16.38
CA ASP A 279 -0.21 -1.03 -17.38
C ASP A 279 -0.97 0.10 -16.68
N PHE A 280 -0.42 1.32 -16.74
CA PHE A 280 -1.01 2.46 -16.04
C PHE A 280 -2.35 2.90 -16.62
N ALA A 281 -2.55 2.81 -17.94
CA ALA A 281 -3.79 3.24 -18.57
C ALA A 281 -4.94 2.29 -18.18
N ARG A 282 -4.69 0.98 -18.25
CA ARG A 282 -5.66 -0.04 -17.81
C ARG A 282 -5.93 0.07 -16.30
N PHE A 283 -4.89 0.31 -15.50
CA PHE A 283 -5.06 0.57 -14.08
C PHE A 283 -5.96 1.79 -13.82
N LEU A 284 -5.73 2.91 -14.52
CA LEU A 284 -6.50 4.14 -14.33
C LEU A 284 -7.96 3.96 -14.73
N GLU A 285 -8.26 3.16 -15.76
CA GLU A 285 -9.63 2.77 -16.13
C GLU A 285 -10.33 2.03 -14.99
N LEU A 286 -9.70 0.98 -14.44
CA LEU A 286 -10.26 0.21 -13.32
C LEU A 286 -10.36 1.05 -12.04
N ALA A 287 -9.36 1.89 -11.77
CA ALA A 287 -9.35 2.85 -10.66
C ALA A 287 -10.52 3.83 -10.75
N THR A 288 -10.89 4.25 -11.96
CA THR A 288 -12.03 5.13 -12.20
C THR A 288 -13.36 4.45 -11.86
N ARG A 289 -13.48 3.14 -12.11
CA ARG A 289 -14.64 2.32 -11.76
C ARG A 289 -14.70 2.01 -10.26
N PHE A 290 -13.56 1.97 -9.56
CA PHE A 290 -13.49 1.67 -8.14
C PHE A 290 -13.76 2.92 -7.29
N ALA A 291 -15.04 3.18 -7.02
CA ALA A 291 -15.53 4.42 -6.39
C ALA A 291 -14.77 4.89 -5.12
N PRO A 292 -14.29 4.03 -4.20
CA PRO A 292 -13.59 4.50 -3.01
C PRO A 292 -12.23 5.16 -3.30
N LEU A 293 -11.61 4.96 -4.46
CA LEU A 293 -10.27 5.48 -4.76
C LEU A 293 -10.33 6.94 -5.18
N HIS A 294 -9.85 7.83 -4.33
CA HIS A 294 -10.00 9.29 -4.46
C HIS A 294 -8.75 10.02 -4.94
N GLY A 295 -7.58 9.40 -4.86
CA GLY A 295 -6.32 10.11 -5.10
C GLY A 295 -5.13 9.17 -5.28
N LEU A 296 -4.23 9.58 -6.17
CA LEU A 296 -3.03 8.83 -6.53
C LEU A 296 -1.81 9.73 -6.41
N ALA A 297 -0.85 9.34 -5.57
CA ALA A 297 0.51 9.83 -5.62
C ALA A 297 1.28 9.02 -6.68
N VAL A 298 1.62 9.62 -7.81
CA VAL A 298 2.24 8.93 -8.94
C VAL A 298 3.75 9.12 -8.92
N THR A 299 4.49 8.02 -8.91
CA THR A 299 5.94 7.99 -9.02
C THR A 299 6.41 7.34 -10.32
N ALA A 300 7.73 7.18 -10.49
CA ALA A 300 8.30 6.58 -11.68
C ALA A 300 7.74 5.15 -11.92
N PRO A 301 7.51 4.76 -13.20
CA PRO A 301 7.72 5.55 -14.42
C PRO A 301 6.50 6.37 -14.88
N PHE A 302 5.39 6.37 -14.13
CA PHE A 302 4.07 6.72 -14.66
C PHE A 302 3.69 8.20 -14.66
N LYS A 303 4.60 9.12 -14.28
CA LYS A 303 4.25 10.55 -14.15
C LYS A 303 3.77 11.19 -15.47
N LEU A 304 4.29 10.76 -16.61
CA LEU A 304 3.85 11.26 -17.92
C LEU A 304 2.48 10.68 -18.30
N ASP A 305 2.26 9.39 -18.04
CA ASP A 305 0.99 8.72 -18.33
C ASP A 305 -0.13 9.23 -17.42
N ALA A 306 0.18 9.60 -16.18
CA ALA A 306 -0.74 10.27 -15.27
C ALA A 306 -1.23 11.61 -15.82
N LEU A 307 -0.33 12.44 -16.37
CA LEU A 307 -0.75 13.69 -17.01
C LEU A 307 -1.66 13.41 -18.21
N ARG A 308 -1.28 12.46 -19.07
CA ARG A 308 -2.05 12.09 -20.27
C ARG A 308 -3.44 11.58 -19.94
N GLY A 309 -3.56 10.72 -18.93
CA GLY A 309 -4.82 10.10 -18.50
C GLY A 309 -5.74 11.01 -17.70
N ALA A 310 -5.28 12.18 -17.26
CA ALA A 310 -6.11 13.16 -16.56
C ALA A 310 -6.98 13.97 -17.53
N ALA A 311 -8.24 14.17 -17.17
CA ALA A 311 -9.20 14.95 -17.95
C ALA A 311 -9.00 16.45 -17.76
N THR A 312 -8.59 16.87 -16.56
CA THR A 312 -8.22 18.26 -16.26
C THR A 312 -6.80 18.29 -15.72
N ARG A 313 -6.05 19.33 -16.06
CA ARG A 313 -4.63 19.47 -15.71
C ARG A 313 -4.43 20.87 -15.16
N GLU A 314 -3.80 20.99 -14.01
CA GLU A 314 -3.40 22.29 -13.48
C GLU A 314 -2.14 22.78 -14.21
N ASP A 315 -2.01 24.10 -14.34
CA ASP A 315 -0.95 24.74 -15.14
C ASP A 315 0.44 24.22 -14.79
N LEU A 316 0.72 23.98 -13.50
CA LEU A 316 2.02 23.50 -13.05
C LEU A 316 2.34 22.08 -13.57
N ALA A 317 1.33 21.21 -13.68
CA ALA A 317 1.50 19.87 -14.25
C ALA A 317 1.60 19.91 -15.77
N GLU A 318 0.87 20.82 -16.44
CA GLU A 318 1.01 21.04 -17.88
C GLU A 318 2.40 21.55 -18.23
N ARG A 319 2.89 22.59 -17.53
CA ARG A 319 4.25 23.11 -17.69
C ARG A 319 5.31 22.06 -17.44
N ALA A 320 5.14 21.22 -16.42
CA ALA A 320 6.08 20.12 -16.18
C ALA A 320 6.02 19.02 -17.26
N GLY A 321 4.93 18.92 -18.02
CA GLY A 321 4.66 17.78 -18.89
C GLY A 321 4.61 16.45 -18.11
N ALA A 322 4.31 16.51 -16.81
CA ALA A 322 4.26 15.38 -15.91
C ALA A 322 3.37 15.68 -14.70
N ALA A 323 2.69 14.66 -14.18
CA ALA A 323 1.87 14.74 -12.97
C ALA A 323 2.33 13.69 -11.96
N ASN A 324 2.58 14.11 -10.72
CA ASN A 324 2.84 13.18 -9.61
C ASN A 324 1.63 13.06 -8.67
N THR A 325 0.53 13.75 -8.94
CA THR A 325 -0.64 13.79 -8.07
C THR A 325 -1.90 13.82 -8.92
N LEU A 326 -2.75 12.81 -8.79
CA LEU A 326 -4.07 12.75 -9.40
C LEU A 326 -5.13 12.80 -8.30
N VAL A 327 -6.15 13.63 -8.47
CA VAL A 327 -7.30 13.75 -7.56
C VAL A 327 -8.57 13.44 -8.34
N ARG A 328 -9.44 12.59 -7.78
CA ARG A 328 -10.70 12.23 -8.41
C ARG A 328 -11.68 13.40 -8.35
N VAL A 329 -12.29 13.72 -9.48
CA VAL A 329 -13.35 14.73 -9.64
C VAL A 329 -14.50 14.08 -10.42
N GLY A 330 -15.56 13.70 -9.71
CA GLY A 330 -16.64 12.88 -10.27
C GLY A 330 -16.10 11.53 -10.75
N THR A 331 -16.25 11.25 -12.04
CA THR A 331 -15.72 10.04 -12.71
C THR A 331 -14.42 10.31 -13.49
N THR A 332 -13.78 11.46 -13.25
CA THR A 332 -12.55 11.85 -13.96
C THR A 332 -11.42 12.15 -12.99
N TRP A 333 -10.22 12.39 -13.53
CA TRP A 333 -9.03 12.72 -12.75
C TRP A 333 -8.53 14.12 -13.11
N ARG A 334 -8.20 14.88 -12.07
CA ARG A 334 -7.47 16.14 -12.16
C ARG A 334 -6.00 15.90 -11.83
N ALA A 335 -5.10 16.36 -12.69
CA ALA A 335 -3.65 16.25 -12.51
C ALA A 335 -3.01 17.53 -11.97
N THR A 336 -2.10 17.36 -11.02
CA THR A 336 -1.18 18.41 -10.55
C THR A 336 0.22 17.84 -10.29
N ASN A 337 1.19 18.72 -9.99
CA ASN A 337 2.58 18.36 -9.78
C ASN A 337 3.13 18.98 -8.48
N THR A 338 3.03 18.23 -7.40
CA THR A 338 3.51 18.62 -6.06
C THR A 338 5.02 18.48 -5.89
N ASP A 339 5.72 17.75 -6.78
CA ASP A 339 7.18 17.78 -6.83
C ASP A 339 7.66 19.18 -7.27
N ALA A 340 7.05 19.76 -8.29
CA ALA A 340 7.43 21.09 -8.78
C ALA A 340 7.18 22.16 -7.71
N SER A 341 6.03 22.11 -7.00
CA SER A 341 5.76 23.04 -5.89
C SER A 341 6.73 22.86 -4.71
N ALA A 342 7.13 21.62 -4.43
CA ALA A 342 8.14 21.32 -3.42
C ALA A 342 9.51 21.88 -3.80
N ILE A 343 9.97 21.67 -5.03
CA ILE A 343 11.26 22.18 -5.53
C ILE A 343 11.28 23.71 -5.47
N ALA A 344 10.22 24.39 -5.90
CA ALA A 344 10.14 25.85 -5.81
C ALA A 344 10.25 26.34 -4.35
N THR A 345 9.61 25.63 -3.43
CA THR A 345 9.69 25.93 -1.98
C THR A 345 11.10 25.71 -1.43
N LEU A 346 11.73 24.58 -1.79
CA LEU A 346 13.07 24.25 -1.35
C LEU A 346 14.12 25.19 -1.94
N ALA A 347 14.01 25.54 -3.22
CA ALA A 347 14.92 26.48 -3.88
C ALA A 347 14.90 27.85 -3.20
N ARG A 348 13.72 28.38 -2.84
CA ARG A 348 13.63 29.61 -2.04
C ARG A 348 14.26 29.47 -0.66
N ARG A 349 14.22 28.28 -0.05
CA ARG A 349 14.79 28.01 1.28
C ARG A 349 16.32 27.91 1.24
N VAL A 350 16.88 27.14 0.30
CA VAL A 350 18.32 26.83 0.28
C VAL A 350 19.13 27.70 -0.67
N ALA A 351 18.48 28.34 -1.65
CA ALA A 351 19.14 29.10 -2.71
C ALA A 351 18.36 30.37 -3.10
N PRO A 352 17.97 31.25 -2.14
CA PRO A 352 17.07 32.39 -2.42
C PRO A 352 17.62 33.40 -3.44
N THR A 353 18.93 33.45 -3.64
CA THR A 353 19.61 34.37 -4.57
C THR A 353 20.16 33.66 -5.82
N ALA A 354 19.83 32.38 -6.03
CA ALA A 354 20.30 31.62 -7.18
C ALA A 354 19.75 32.20 -8.49
N ARG A 355 20.61 32.25 -9.51
CA ARG A 355 20.26 32.72 -10.87
C ARG A 355 20.42 31.64 -11.93
N THR A 356 21.24 30.63 -11.66
CA THR A 356 21.47 29.51 -12.58
C THR A 356 21.35 28.21 -11.81
N ALA A 357 20.59 27.27 -12.37
CA ALA A 357 20.41 25.93 -11.85
C ALA A 357 20.93 24.87 -12.82
N LEU A 358 21.72 23.94 -12.31
CA LEU A 358 22.12 22.72 -13.00
C LEU A 358 21.17 21.58 -12.61
N VAL A 359 20.38 21.09 -13.56
CA VAL A 359 19.47 19.95 -13.36
C VAL A 359 20.11 18.68 -13.92
N LEU A 360 20.33 17.71 -13.05
CA LEU A 360 20.93 16.42 -13.39
C LEU A 360 19.85 15.34 -13.47
N GLY A 361 19.71 14.75 -14.65
CA GLY A 361 18.69 13.76 -14.98
C GLY A 361 17.69 14.25 -16.03
N ALA A 362 16.84 13.32 -16.50
CA ALA A 362 15.88 13.61 -17.57
C ALA A 362 14.52 12.90 -17.37
N GLY A 363 14.22 12.49 -16.14
CA GLY A 363 12.96 11.82 -15.79
C GLY A 363 11.86 12.80 -15.36
N GLY A 364 10.73 12.27 -14.86
CA GLY A 364 9.62 13.10 -14.37
C GLY A 364 9.99 14.06 -13.22
N ALA A 365 10.97 13.70 -12.38
CA ALA A 365 11.50 14.59 -11.34
C ALA A 365 12.35 15.73 -11.94
N ALA A 366 13.16 15.46 -12.96
CA ALA A 366 13.91 16.50 -13.69
C ALA A 366 12.96 17.50 -14.36
N ARG A 367 11.88 16.99 -14.98
CA ARG A 367 10.80 17.81 -15.56
C ARG A 367 10.13 18.73 -14.54
N ALA A 368 9.80 18.19 -13.37
CA ALA A 368 9.25 18.99 -12.27
C ALA A 368 10.24 20.08 -11.80
N ALA A 369 11.55 19.76 -11.74
CA ALA A 369 12.58 20.73 -11.41
C ALA A 369 12.68 21.83 -12.46
N CYS A 370 12.71 21.48 -13.75
CA CYS A 370 12.78 22.46 -14.83
C CYS A 370 11.58 23.41 -14.79
N ALA A 371 10.36 22.89 -14.69
CA ALA A 371 9.16 23.71 -14.59
C ALA A 371 9.20 24.69 -13.41
N ALA A 372 9.53 24.19 -12.22
CA ALA A 372 9.58 24.99 -11.00
C ALA A 372 10.63 26.12 -11.06
N LEU A 373 11.81 25.81 -11.62
CA LEU A 373 12.95 26.72 -11.62
C LEU A 373 12.85 27.75 -12.76
N THR A 374 12.34 27.36 -13.94
CA THR A 374 12.02 28.31 -15.01
C THR A 374 10.95 29.31 -14.55
N GLU A 375 9.88 28.84 -13.88
CA GLU A 375 8.85 29.73 -13.32
C GLU A 375 9.41 30.66 -12.24
N SER A 376 10.43 30.21 -11.50
CA SER A 376 11.15 31.03 -10.53
C SER A 376 12.18 31.98 -11.17
N GLY A 377 12.31 32.00 -12.51
CA GLY A 377 13.20 32.89 -13.26
C GLY A 377 14.67 32.47 -13.30
N LEU A 378 15.00 31.22 -12.97
CA LEU A 378 16.38 30.72 -13.05
C LEU A 378 16.73 30.28 -14.48
N ARG A 379 17.95 30.60 -14.91
CA ARG A 379 18.55 30.01 -16.11
C ARG A 379 18.85 28.53 -15.86
N LEU A 380 18.43 27.66 -16.78
CA LEU A 380 18.63 26.22 -16.65
C LEU A 380 19.82 25.72 -17.46
N ILE A 381 20.62 24.87 -16.85
CA ILE A 381 21.62 24.01 -17.51
C ILE A 381 21.21 22.57 -17.22
N LEU A 382 21.06 21.74 -18.23
CA LEU A 382 20.61 20.36 -18.11
C LEU A 382 21.71 19.39 -18.49
N SER A 383 21.81 18.28 -17.74
CA SER A 383 22.67 17.17 -18.11
C SER A 383 22.07 15.83 -17.71
N ALA A 384 22.17 14.85 -18.60
CA ALA A 384 21.74 13.48 -18.34
C ALA A 384 22.60 12.51 -19.14
N ARG A 385 22.63 11.24 -18.72
CA ARG A 385 23.30 10.15 -19.47
C ARG A 385 22.82 10.02 -20.92
N ARG A 386 21.56 10.37 -21.18
CA ARG A 386 20.96 10.42 -22.51
C ARG A 386 20.90 11.88 -22.96
N SER A 387 21.87 12.30 -23.76
CA SER A 387 22.04 13.70 -24.18
C SER A 387 20.87 14.18 -25.06
N ASP A 388 20.34 13.32 -25.92
CA ASP A 388 19.14 13.57 -26.74
C ASP A 388 17.93 13.99 -25.89
N VAL A 389 17.72 13.33 -24.75
CA VAL A 389 16.58 13.63 -23.87
C VAL A 389 16.84 14.90 -23.06
N ALA A 390 18.08 15.15 -22.65
CA ALA A 390 18.45 16.42 -22.02
C ALA A 390 18.25 17.60 -22.98
N GLN A 391 18.62 17.44 -24.26
CA GLN A 391 18.41 18.45 -25.30
C GLN A 391 16.91 18.73 -25.52
N GLY A 392 16.09 17.68 -25.60
CA GLY A 392 14.64 17.83 -25.69
C GLY A 392 14.06 18.64 -24.53
N LEU A 393 14.48 18.36 -23.29
CA LEU A 393 14.06 19.14 -22.11
C LEU A 393 14.59 20.57 -22.14
N ALA A 394 15.83 20.79 -22.55
CA ALA A 394 16.40 22.13 -22.64
C ALA A 394 15.62 23.00 -23.64
N ILE A 395 15.26 22.45 -24.80
CA ILE A 395 14.41 23.14 -25.79
C ILE A 395 13.04 23.45 -25.19
N GLU A 396 12.42 22.47 -24.53
CA GLU A 396 11.08 22.60 -23.94
C GLU A 396 11.02 23.68 -22.85
N PHE A 397 12.06 23.80 -22.03
CA PHE A 397 12.11 24.70 -20.88
C PHE A 397 12.96 25.96 -21.08
N GLY A 398 13.48 26.19 -22.29
CA GLY A 398 14.32 27.35 -22.63
C GLY A 398 15.68 27.37 -21.91
N GLY A 399 16.28 26.19 -21.71
CA GLY A 399 17.58 26.01 -21.07
C GLY A 399 18.71 25.66 -22.04
N GLU A 400 19.89 25.44 -21.46
CA GLU A 400 21.09 24.96 -22.15
C GLU A 400 21.39 23.52 -21.74
N THR A 401 22.17 22.80 -22.54
CA THR A 401 22.66 21.46 -22.19
C THR A 401 24.17 21.44 -22.05
N VAL A 402 24.65 20.56 -21.19
CA VAL A 402 26.08 20.23 -21.04
C VAL A 402 26.27 18.72 -21.01
N ASP A 403 27.32 18.25 -21.65
CA ASP A 403 27.68 16.84 -21.64
C ASP A 403 27.96 16.34 -20.22
N TRP A 404 27.54 15.11 -19.94
CA TRP A 404 27.69 14.51 -18.61
C TRP A 404 29.15 14.46 -18.15
N GLY A 405 30.10 14.30 -19.08
CA GLY A 405 31.54 14.30 -18.78
C GLY A 405 32.17 15.68 -18.59
N ALA A 406 31.46 16.77 -18.91
CA ALA A 406 31.94 18.15 -18.85
C ALA A 406 31.28 18.97 -17.72
N LEU A 407 30.79 18.27 -16.69
CA LEU A 407 30.10 18.88 -15.55
C LEU A 407 31.03 19.65 -14.60
N ASP A 408 32.34 19.45 -14.71
CA ASP A 408 33.37 20.10 -13.91
C ASP A 408 33.53 21.60 -14.22
N SER A 409 33.27 22.01 -15.47
CA SER A 409 33.34 23.41 -15.90
C SER A 409 32.04 24.19 -15.69
N VAL A 410 30.98 23.57 -15.16
CA VAL A 410 29.65 24.21 -15.08
C VAL A 410 29.56 25.17 -13.89
N GLU A 411 29.17 26.41 -14.19
CA GLU A 411 28.90 27.46 -13.21
C GLU A 411 27.41 27.48 -12.83
N ALA A 412 27.03 26.88 -11.69
CA ALA A 412 25.65 26.91 -11.19
C ALA A 412 25.57 27.25 -9.69
N SER A 413 24.64 28.12 -9.34
CA SER A 413 24.34 28.51 -7.94
C SER A 413 23.44 27.49 -7.23
N LEU A 414 22.72 26.66 -7.98
CA LEU A 414 21.86 25.60 -7.49
C LEU A 414 22.10 24.34 -8.32
N VAL A 415 22.33 23.20 -7.68
CA VAL A 415 22.34 21.88 -8.34
C VAL A 415 21.09 21.13 -7.91
N VAL A 416 20.33 20.61 -8.87
CA VAL A 416 19.18 19.74 -8.62
C VAL A 416 19.45 18.33 -9.14
N GLN A 417 19.63 17.38 -8.23
CA GLN A 417 20.05 16.02 -8.52
C GLN A 417 18.83 15.07 -8.51
N THR A 418 18.46 14.56 -9.70
CA THR A 418 17.25 13.72 -9.90
C THR A 418 17.53 12.34 -10.51
N THR A 419 18.80 12.00 -10.68
CA THR A 419 19.30 10.68 -11.08
C THR A 419 19.33 9.69 -9.90
N PRO A 420 19.46 8.37 -10.17
CA PRO A 420 19.59 7.37 -9.10
C PRO A 420 20.94 7.38 -8.33
N LEU A 421 21.91 8.21 -8.70
CA LEU A 421 23.25 8.24 -8.09
C LEU A 421 23.19 8.73 -6.64
N GLY A 422 23.82 8.01 -5.72
CA GLY A 422 23.72 8.20 -4.27
C GLY A 422 22.47 7.55 -3.66
N GLY A 423 21.58 7.00 -4.48
CA GLY A 423 20.41 6.23 -4.04
C GLY A 423 20.72 4.75 -3.81
N PRO A 424 19.72 3.95 -3.39
CA PRO A 424 19.92 2.53 -3.02
C PRO A 424 20.53 1.65 -4.13
N GLN A 425 20.30 2.00 -5.39
CA GLN A 425 20.81 1.26 -6.56
C GLN A 425 22.25 1.65 -6.94
N ALA A 426 22.72 2.81 -6.47
CA ALA A 426 24.05 3.33 -6.78
C ALA A 426 24.57 4.16 -5.59
N PRO A 427 24.76 3.56 -4.40
CA PRO A 427 25.01 4.29 -3.15
C PRO A 427 26.30 5.11 -3.16
N ASP A 428 27.32 4.63 -3.87
CA ASP A 428 28.61 5.31 -4.04
C ASP A 428 28.70 6.13 -5.32
N GLY A 429 27.64 6.11 -6.14
CA GLY A 429 27.60 6.85 -7.39
C GLY A 429 27.49 8.35 -7.15
N GLU A 430 28.25 9.12 -7.91
CA GLU A 430 28.18 10.58 -7.89
C GLU A 430 28.25 11.14 -9.33
N PRO A 431 27.50 12.21 -9.66
CA PRO A 431 27.77 12.96 -10.87
C PRO A 431 29.22 13.47 -10.89
N PRO A 432 29.89 13.51 -12.06
CA PRO A 432 31.28 13.97 -12.19
C PRO A 432 31.39 15.50 -12.11
N LEU A 433 30.86 16.08 -11.04
CA LEU A 433 30.96 17.49 -10.72
C LEU A 433 32.37 17.79 -10.21
N GLY A 434 32.89 18.94 -10.64
CA GLY A 434 34.13 19.52 -10.13
C GLY A 434 34.02 19.95 -8.66
N PRO A 435 35.00 20.71 -8.13
CA PRO A 435 34.96 21.22 -6.77
C PRO A 435 33.64 21.95 -6.47
N TRP A 436 33.02 21.65 -5.33
CA TRP A 436 31.81 22.34 -4.90
C TRP A 436 32.13 23.78 -4.57
N ARG A 437 31.31 24.70 -5.07
CA ARG A 437 31.61 26.13 -4.96
C ARG A 437 31.03 26.68 -3.67
N ALA A 438 31.78 27.62 -3.08
CA ALA A 438 31.29 28.32 -1.90
C ALA A 438 29.95 29.02 -2.24
N GLY A 439 28.93 28.78 -1.43
CA GLY A 439 27.60 29.36 -1.59
C GLY A 439 26.68 28.70 -2.62
N SER A 440 27.11 27.67 -3.36
CA SER A 440 26.16 26.88 -4.19
C SER A 440 25.36 25.90 -3.34
N ALA A 441 24.08 25.73 -3.67
CA ALA A 441 23.15 24.88 -2.94
C ALA A 441 22.83 23.58 -3.70
N LEU A 442 22.38 22.56 -2.95
CA LEU A 442 21.92 21.28 -3.48
C LEU A 442 20.45 21.06 -3.13
N ILE A 443 19.67 20.63 -4.11
CA ILE A 443 18.41 19.91 -3.89
C ILE A 443 18.59 18.50 -4.49
N GLU A 444 18.35 17.44 -3.73
CA GLU A 444 18.42 16.07 -4.25
C GLU A 444 17.12 15.30 -4.05
N ALA A 445 16.76 14.46 -5.01
CA ALA A 445 15.55 13.63 -4.96
C ALA A 445 15.76 12.33 -4.16
N ASN A 446 17.01 11.88 -3.98
CA ASN A 446 17.31 10.61 -3.32
C ASN A 446 17.19 10.76 -1.80
N TYR A 447 16.24 10.04 -1.19
CA TYR A 447 16.02 10.02 0.26
C TYR A 447 16.75 8.84 0.93
N ALA A 448 18.06 8.71 0.69
CA ALA A 448 18.87 7.65 1.28
C ALA A 448 18.85 7.69 2.84
N ALA A 449 19.18 6.56 3.48
CA ALA A 449 19.18 6.45 4.95
C ALA A 449 20.16 7.41 5.64
N GLY A 450 21.12 7.96 4.91
CA GLY A 450 22.01 9.02 5.35
C GLY A 450 22.40 9.93 4.19
N PRO A 451 23.22 10.96 4.45
CA PRO A 451 23.65 11.90 3.42
C PRO A 451 24.34 11.21 2.25
N THR A 452 23.93 11.49 1.01
CA THR A 452 24.59 10.98 -0.20
C THR A 452 26.02 11.51 -0.34
N PRO A 453 26.90 10.89 -1.15
CA PRO A 453 28.23 11.43 -1.44
C PRO A 453 28.20 12.90 -1.86
N LEU A 454 27.27 13.25 -2.75
CA LEU A 454 27.08 14.61 -3.24
C LEU A 454 26.64 15.58 -2.14
N ALA A 455 25.68 15.18 -1.29
CA ALA A 455 25.25 16.00 -0.16
C ALA A 455 26.37 16.21 0.87
N ARG A 456 27.22 15.21 1.12
CA ARG A 456 28.40 15.36 1.99
C ARG A 456 29.38 16.37 1.42
N ARG A 457 29.68 16.29 0.12
CA ARG A 457 30.56 17.24 -0.57
C ARG A 457 30.01 18.67 -0.54
N ALA A 458 28.72 18.84 -0.81
CA ALA A 458 28.05 20.14 -0.75
C ALA A 458 28.14 20.76 0.65
N ARG A 459 27.83 19.98 1.70
CA ARG A 459 27.92 20.44 3.10
C ARG A 459 29.36 20.76 3.51
N ALA A 460 30.33 19.95 3.11
CA ALA A 460 31.75 20.17 3.44
C ALA A 460 32.29 21.48 2.83
N ALA A 461 31.74 21.91 1.69
CA ALA A 461 32.07 23.19 1.06
C ALA A 461 31.20 24.37 1.55
N GLY A 462 30.41 24.18 2.62
CA GLY A 462 29.53 25.21 3.18
C GLY A 462 28.25 25.47 2.39
N GLY A 463 27.91 24.60 1.45
CA GLY A 463 26.67 24.69 0.66
C GLY A 463 25.43 24.28 1.46
N ALA A 464 24.33 25.00 1.25
CA ALA A 464 23.03 24.61 1.79
C ALA A 464 22.49 23.37 1.03
N VAL A 465 21.90 22.42 1.77
CA VAL A 465 21.37 21.17 1.19
C VAL A 465 19.93 20.97 1.62
N ALA A 466 19.04 20.75 0.65
CA ALA A 466 17.76 20.08 0.86
C ALA A 466 17.86 18.66 0.31
N ASP A 467 17.81 17.67 1.19
CA ASP A 467 17.98 16.27 0.79
C ASP A 467 16.65 15.63 0.34
N GLY A 468 16.69 14.35 -0.04
CA GLY A 468 15.49 13.67 -0.50
C GLY A 468 14.41 13.57 0.56
N ARG A 469 14.74 13.61 1.85
CA ARG A 469 13.74 13.65 2.92
C ARG A 469 13.01 14.99 2.88
N ASP A 470 13.74 16.10 2.81
CA ASP A 470 13.13 17.43 2.68
C ASP A 470 12.19 17.52 1.48
N TRP A 471 12.62 17.02 0.32
CA TRP A 471 11.78 16.96 -0.88
C TRP A 471 10.55 16.09 -0.64
N PHE A 472 10.74 14.85 -0.20
CA PHE A 472 9.65 13.90 0.04
C PHE A 472 8.57 14.46 0.97
N LEU A 473 8.96 15.07 2.10
CA LEU A 473 8.01 15.63 3.07
C LEU A 473 7.29 16.86 2.51
N THR A 474 8.01 17.72 1.79
CA THR A 474 7.42 18.94 1.21
C THR A 474 6.37 18.58 0.16
N GLN A 475 6.67 17.63 -0.74
CA GLN A 475 5.71 17.19 -1.76
C GLN A 475 4.55 16.41 -1.16
N ALA A 476 4.79 15.53 -0.18
CA ALA A 476 3.75 14.70 0.45
C ALA A 476 2.74 15.56 1.22
N ARG A 477 3.22 16.62 1.87
CA ARG A 477 2.37 17.62 2.52
C ARG A 477 1.45 18.33 1.53
N ALA A 478 1.99 18.76 0.38
CA ALA A 478 1.17 19.35 -0.66
C ALA A 478 0.16 18.33 -1.22
N GLN A 479 0.54 17.07 -1.43
CA GLN A 479 -0.39 16.01 -1.86
C GLN A 479 -1.54 15.81 -0.88
N PHE A 480 -1.26 15.82 0.43
CA PHE A 480 -2.29 15.70 1.45
C PHE A 480 -3.30 16.84 1.39
N GLU A 481 -2.84 18.07 1.17
CA GLU A 481 -3.74 19.22 0.95
C GLU A 481 -4.65 18.99 -0.27
N TYR A 482 -4.12 18.47 -1.37
CA TYR A 482 -4.92 18.11 -2.56
C TYR A 482 -5.92 16.98 -2.30
N PHE A 483 -5.54 15.95 -1.56
CA PHE A 483 -6.43 14.79 -1.30
C PHE A 483 -7.52 15.09 -0.28
N HIS A 484 -7.25 15.97 0.67
CA HIS A 484 -8.12 16.15 1.83
C HIS A 484 -8.68 17.56 2.01
N GLY A 485 -8.14 18.57 1.29
CA GLY A 485 -8.51 19.97 1.49
C GLY A 485 -8.08 20.53 2.85
N LEU A 486 -7.16 19.84 3.55
CA LEU A 486 -6.72 20.16 4.90
C LEU A 486 -5.24 20.52 4.91
N ARG A 487 -4.91 21.65 5.54
CA ARG A 487 -3.51 22.06 5.74
C ARG A 487 -2.92 21.37 6.98
N THR A 488 -1.62 21.08 6.89
CA THR A 488 -0.84 20.47 7.98
C THR A 488 0.47 21.20 8.18
N THR A 489 1.13 20.95 9.31
CA THR A 489 2.40 21.59 9.67
C THR A 489 3.59 20.71 9.27
N PRO A 490 4.79 21.26 8.97
CA PRO A 490 5.97 20.45 8.71
C PRO A 490 6.27 19.42 9.83
N MET A 491 6.06 19.82 11.09
CA MET A 491 6.29 18.98 12.26
C MET A 491 5.45 17.69 12.26
N SER A 492 4.20 17.71 11.77
CA SER A 492 3.38 16.50 11.71
C SER A 492 3.96 15.47 10.74
N TRP A 493 4.55 15.94 9.63
CA TRP A 493 5.18 15.10 8.62
C TRP A 493 6.53 14.56 9.08
N GLU A 494 7.34 15.41 9.72
CA GLU A 494 8.63 14.99 10.29
C GLU A 494 8.45 13.86 11.29
N ARG A 495 7.49 13.97 12.22
CA ARG A 495 7.17 12.92 13.19
C ARG A 495 6.65 11.64 12.53
N ALA A 496 5.82 11.76 11.51
CA ALA A 496 5.28 10.61 10.77
C ALA A 496 6.36 9.88 9.95
N PHE A 497 7.39 10.60 9.51
CA PHE A 497 8.48 10.05 8.72
C PHE A 497 9.51 9.30 9.56
N GLU A 498 9.73 9.71 10.80
CA GLU A 498 10.64 8.97 11.70
C GLU A 498 10.10 7.55 11.96
N PRO A 499 10.97 6.54 12.13
CA PRO A 499 10.56 5.25 12.66
C PRO A 499 9.88 5.47 14.02
N ALA A 500 8.80 4.73 14.30
CA ALA A 500 8.12 4.85 15.58
C ALA A 500 9.07 4.46 16.73
N THR A 501 9.67 5.44 17.40
CA THR A 501 10.13 5.25 18.79
C THR A 501 8.89 5.13 19.67
N PRO A 502 8.78 4.11 20.52
CA PRO A 502 7.67 4.02 21.46
C PRO A 502 7.80 5.19 22.44
N ALA A 503 6.90 6.17 22.34
CA ALA A 503 6.85 7.31 23.26
C ALA A 503 5.39 7.73 23.52
N PRO A 504 5.09 8.24 24.73
CA PRO A 504 3.77 8.19 25.32
C PRO A 504 2.81 9.19 24.69
N ASP A 505 1.56 8.74 24.64
CA ASP A 505 0.35 9.45 24.27
C ASP A 505 0.29 10.86 24.88
N ARG A 506 0.31 11.89 24.02
CA ARG A 506 -0.25 13.26 24.20
C ARG A 506 0.16 14.12 23.00
N THR A 507 -0.69 14.18 21.98
CA THR A 507 -0.58 15.15 20.88
C THR A 507 -1.73 16.15 21.02
N PRO A 508 -1.50 17.48 20.96
CA PRO A 508 -2.60 18.43 20.83
C PRO A 508 -3.16 18.40 19.39
N PRO A 509 -4.48 18.56 19.20
CA PRO A 509 -5.11 18.46 17.89
C PRO A 509 -4.71 19.61 16.95
N CYS A 510 -4.67 19.32 15.64
CA CYS A 510 -4.54 20.33 14.58
C CYS A 510 -5.76 21.28 14.60
N PRO A 511 -5.60 22.60 14.47
CA PRO A 511 -6.72 23.53 14.44
C PRO A 511 -7.57 23.32 13.17
N LYS A 512 -8.88 23.09 13.35
CA LYS A 512 -9.85 22.99 12.25
C LYS A 512 -10.07 24.39 11.65
N PRO A 513 -9.96 24.58 10.33
CA PRO A 513 -10.37 25.83 9.69
C PRO A 513 -11.91 25.98 9.73
N PRO A 514 -12.44 27.22 9.77
CA PRO A 514 -13.88 27.44 9.72
C PRO A 514 -14.44 27.04 8.34
N PHE A 515 -15.46 26.19 8.34
CA PHE A 515 -16.22 25.88 7.14
C PHE A 515 -16.96 27.13 6.64
N PRO A 516 -17.01 27.40 5.32
CA PRO A 516 -18.02 28.30 4.77
C PRO A 516 -19.37 27.56 4.76
N SER A 517 -20.36 28.13 5.43
CA SER A 517 -21.79 27.77 5.33
C SER A 517 -22.33 28.04 3.91
N PRO A 518 -23.43 27.38 3.49
CA PRO A 518 -23.80 27.16 2.08
C PRO A 518 -24.10 28.41 1.27
#